data_AF-A0A929TEZ2-F1
#
_entry.id   AF-A0A929TEZ2-F1
#
_cell.length_a   1.000
_cell.length_b   1.000
_cell.length_c   1.000
_cell.angle_alpha   90.00
_cell.angle_beta   90.00
_cell.angle_gamma   90.00
#
_symmetry.space_group_name_H-M   'P 1'
#
loop_
_entity.id
_entity.type
_entity.pdbx_description
1 polymer ?
#
loop_
_entity_poly.entity_id
_entity_poly.type
_entity_poly.pdbx_seq_one_letter_code
_entity_poly.pdbx_strand_id
1 'polypeptide(L)'
;MRCIPVADYGKRGVQQQRRALQNTSKRVANKVHLSLFNLILITILALCITLLSFGIGIFRGIISSAPEIGDISVTPKGFSTFVYDVDGNQTAKLVSSDSNRIPVTSDMIPANLKHAFVAIEDSRFYKHNGVDIQGIFRAAGVALKNGNLSEGASTITQQLLKNNVFSNWTNESKFTKIKRKIQEQYLAVQLEKKLKHDPSIKDYKDDILVNYLNTINLGQNTLGVQAASLRYFGKSVSELNLSECACIAAITQNPSKYNPISHPEENAKRR
;
A
#
# COMPACT_ATOMS: atom_id res chain seq x y z
N MET A 1 -39.64 -9.94 -51.08
CA MET A 1 -40.36 -8.71 -51.46
C MET A 1 -40.70 -7.93 -50.20
N ARG A 2 -40.01 -6.82 -49.91
CA ARG A 2 -40.45 -5.84 -48.90
C ARG A 2 -40.96 -4.64 -49.65
N CYS A 3 -42.25 -4.32 -49.48
CA CYS A 3 -42.88 -3.15 -50.05
C CYS A 3 -42.17 -1.88 -49.55
N ILE A 4 -41.70 -1.06 -50.49
CA ILE A 4 -41.14 0.26 -50.21
C ILE A 4 -42.34 1.18 -49.93
N PRO A 5 -42.37 1.92 -48.81
CA PRO A 5 -43.48 2.81 -48.51
C PRO A 5 -43.49 3.96 -49.52
N VAL A 6 -44.54 4.03 -50.34
CA VAL A 6 -44.78 5.16 -51.24
C VAL A 6 -45.26 6.34 -50.38
N ALA A 7 -44.50 7.43 -50.38
CA ALA A 7 -44.88 8.64 -49.65
C ALA A 7 -46.11 9.29 -50.33
N ASP A 8 -47.18 9.52 -49.56
CA ASP A 8 -48.39 10.20 -50.03
C ASP A 8 -48.19 11.71 -50.07
N TYR A 9 -48.06 12.27 -51.28
CA TYR A 9 -47.90 13.70 -51.55
C TYR A 9 -49.25 14.43 -51.76
N GLY A 10 -50.39 13.76 -51.51
CA GLY A 10 -51.70 14.39 -51.57
C GLY A 10 -51.88 15.49 -50.50
N LYS A 11 -52.78 16.46 -50.73
CA LYS A 11 -53.04 17.60 -49.80
C LYS A 11 -53.20 17.17 -48.33
N ARG A 12 -53.78 15.98 -48.08
CA ARG A 12 -53.96 15.39 -46.75
C ARG A 12 -52.65 14.87 -46.15
N GLY A 13 -51.81 14.18 -46.93
CA GLY A 13 -50.47 13.74 -46.52
C GLY A 13 -49.53 14.92 -46.23
N VAL A 14 -49.57 15.96 -47.07
CA VAL A 14 -48.81 17.21 -46.86
C VAL A 14 -49.30 17.96 -45.62
N GLN A 15 -50.62 18.02 -45.35
CA GLN A 15 -51.15 18.61 -44.11
C GLN A 15 -50.79 17.81 -42.87
N GLN A 16 -50.78 16.47 -42.92
CA GLN A 16 -50.33 15.62 -41.82
C GLN A 16 -48.84 15.81 -41.53
N GLN A 17 -47.97 15.86 -42.54
CA GLN A 17 -46.56 16.20 -42.38
C GLN A 17 -46.37 17.61 -41.79
N ARG A 18 -47.14 18.59 -42.25
CA ARG A 18 -47.09 19.97 -41.74
C ARG A 18 -47.52 20.06 -40.27
N ARG A 19 -48.58 19.33 -39.86
CA ARG A 19 -49.02 19.21 -38.45
C ARG A 19 -48.02 18.45 -37.57
N ALA A 20 -47.36 17.42 -38.11
CA ALA A 20 -46.30 16.69 -37.41
C ALA A 20 -45.05 17.55 -37.17
N LEU A 21 -44.70 18.43 -38.13
CA LEU A 21 -43.60 19.41 -38.01
C LEU A 21 -43.96 20.62 -37.12
N GLN A 22 -45.23 21.03 -37.10
CA GLN A 22 -45.77 22.10 -36.26
C GLN A 22 -46.15 21.64 -34.83
N ASN A 23 -45.90 20.38 -34.47
CA ASN A 23 -46.22 19.84 -33.15
C ASN A 23 -45.28 20.41 -32.09
N THR A 24 -45.58 21.64 -31.64
CA THR A 24 -44.88 22.41 -30.61
C THR A 24 -44.76 21.63 -29.31
N SER A 25 -45.74 20.77 -28.99
CA SER A 25 -45.73 19.89 -27.81
C SER A 25 -44.54 18.93 -27.79
N LYS A 26 -44.20 18.26 -28.91
CA LYS A 26 -43.04 17.36 -29.00
C LYS A 26 -41.72 18.13 -28.90
N ARG A 27 -41.63 19.33 -29.50
CA ARG A 27 -40.44 20.19 -29.39
C ARG A 27 -40.24 20.73 -27.98
N VAL A 28 -41.32 21.12 -27.29
CA VAL A 28 -41.30 21.56 -25.89
C VAL A 28 -40.96 20.39 -24.97
N ALA A 29 -41.55 19.21 -25.16
CA ALA A 29 -41.23 18.01 -24.38
C ALA A 29 -39.74 17.63 -24.48
N ASN A 30 -39.17 17.64 -25.70
CA ASN A 30 -37.74 17.37 -25.87
C ASN A 30 -36.85 18.45 -25.20
N LYS A 31 -37.24 19.74 -25.24
CA LYS A 31 -36.53 20.80 -24.51
C LYS A 31 -36.61 20.62 -22.99
N VAL A 32 -37.78 20.21 -22.47
CA VAL A 32 -37.97 19.92 -21.05
C VAL A 32 -37.14 18.71 -20.62
N HIS A 33 -37.15 17.62 -21.40
CA HIS A 33 -36.31 16.45 -21.14
C HIS A 33 -34.81 16.79 -21.15
N LEU A 34 -34.34 17.58 -22.13
CA LEU A 34 -32.94 18.04 -22.19
C LEU A 34 -32.60 18.94 -20.99
N SER A 35 -33.49 19.84 -20.60
CA SER A 35 -33.32 20.70 -19.43
C SER A 35 -33.24 19.88 -18.14
N LEU A 36 -34.11 18.89 -17.98
CA LEU A 36 -34.11 17.97 -16.83
C LEU A 36 -32.83 17.12 -16.79
N PHE A 37 -32.39 16.59 -17.94
CA PHE A 37 -31.13 15.85 -18.04
C PHE A 37 -29.93 16.72 -17.67
N ASN A 38 -29.86 17.93 -18.19
CA ASN A 38 -28.79 18.89 -17.86
C ASN A 38 -28.82 19.27 -16.38
N LEU A 39 -30.01 19.47 -15.79
CA LEU A 39 -30.17 19.73 -14.37
C LEU A 39 -29.63 18.57 -13.53
N ILE A 40 -30.00 17.33 -13.86
CA ILE A 40 -29.49 16.13 -13.17
C ILE A 40 -27.96 16.06 -13.29
N LEU A 41 -27.40 16.27 -14.48
CA LEU A 41 -25.96 16.25 -14.71
C LEU A 41 -25.22 17.32 -13.88
N ILE A 42 -25.73 18.56 -13.84
CA ILE A 42 -25.17 19.66 -13.04
C ILE A 42 -25.26 19.32 -11.55
N THR A 43 -26.36 18.72 -11.11
CA THR A 43 -26.54 18.34 -9.70
C THR A 43 -25.55 17.24 -9.30
N ILE A 44 -25.31 16.24 -10.16
CA ILE A 44 -24.30 15.19 -9.95
C ILE A 44 -22.89 15.81 -9.92
N LEU A 45 -22.56 16.69 -10.86
CA LEU A 45 -21.27 17.39 -10.90
C LEU A 45 -21.05 18.22 -9.62
N ALA A 46 -22.04 18.99 -9.21
CA ALA A 46 -21.98 19.78 -7.98
C ALA A 46 -21.77 18.88 -6.75
N LEU A 47 -22.49 17.75 -6.68
CA LEU A 47 -22.31 16.75 -5.61
C LEU A 47 -20.89 16.14 -5.63
N CYS A 48 -20.35 15.82 -6.80
CA CYS A 48 -18.98 15.33 -6.91
C CYS A 48 -17.96 16.36 -6.41
N ILE A 49 -18.13 17.64 -6.76
CA ILE A 49 -17.23 18.72 -6.35
C ILE A 49 -17.30 18.95 -4.84
N THR A 50 -18.50 18.94 -4.24
CA THR A 50 -18.66 19.12 -2.79
C THR A 50 -18.05 17.95 -2.02
N LEU A 51 -18.30 16.71 -2.45
CA LEU A 51 -17.69 15.52 -1.85
C LEU A 51 -16.16 15.53 -1.97
N LEU A 52 -15.63 15.94 -3.12
CA LEU A 52 -14.19 16.06 -3.33
C LEU A 52 -13.58 17.14 -2.41
N SER A 53 -14.22 18.30 -2.33
CA SER A 53 -13.75 19.42 -1.49
C SER A 53 -13.78 19.04 0.00
N PHE A 54 -14.84 18.36 0.44
CA PHE A 54 -14.94 17.85 1.79
C PHE A 54 -13.86 16.81 2.08
N GLY A 55 -13.62 15.87 1.15
CA GLY A 55 -12.55 14.89 1.25
C GLY A 55 -11.16 15.51 1.35
N ILE A 56 -10.88 16.55 0.54
CA ILE A 56 -9.63 17.33 0.62
C ILE A 56 -9.49 18.02 1.98
N GLY A 57 -10.57 18.59 2.52
CA GLY A 57 -10.59 19.21 3.84
C GLY A 57 -10.22 18.22 4.96
N ILE A 58 -10.83 17.03 4.95
CA ILE A 58 -10.50 15.94 5.89
C ILE A 58 -9.04 15.53 5.73
N PHE A 59 -8.58 15.31 4.50
CA PHE A 59 -7.21 14.90 4.21
C PHE A 59 -6.18 15.92 4.74
N ARG A 60 -6.41 17.22 4.51
CA ARG A 60 -5.56 18.30 5.01
C ARG A 60 -5.55 18.37 6.54
N GLY A 61 -6.71 18.25 7.18
CA GLY A 61 -6.80 18.24 8.65
C GLY A 61 -6.09 17.03 9.28
N ILE A 62 -6.09 15.88 8.61
CA ILE A 62 -5.35 14.69 9.07
C ILE A 62 -3.84 14.90 8.93
N ILE A 63 -3.39 15.43 7.80
CA ILE A 63 -1.96 15.69 7.53
C ILE A 63 -1.40 16.75 8.46
N SER A 64 -2.15 17.81 8.78
CA SER A 64 -1.70 18.83 9.74
C SER A 64 -1.47 18.29 11.14
N SER A 65 -1.98 17.09 11.44
CA SER A 65 -1.75 16.37 12.70
C SER A 65 -0.77 15.20 12.57
N ALA A 66 -0.08 15.07 11.43
CA ALA A 66 0.96 14.07 11.24
C ALA A 66 2.26 14.51 11.94
N PRO A 67 3.10 13.56 12.40
CA PRO A 67 4.43 13.87 12.91
C PRO A 67 5.28 14.65 11.90
N GLU A 68 6.10 15.58 12.38
CA GLU A 68 7.00 16.36 11.52
C GLU A 68 8.10 15.50 10.92
N ILE A 69 8.37 15.69 9.62
CA ILE A 69 9.30 14.87 8.82
C ILE A 69 10.78 15.08 9.21
N GLY A 70 11.10 16.23 9.82
CA GLY A 70 12.45 16.55 10.32
C GLY A 70 12.96 15.46 11.27
N ASP A 71 12.07 15.01 12.16
CA ASP A 71 12.39 14.11 13.28
C ASP A 71 12.11 12.63 12.98
N ILE A 72 11.62 12.29 11.78
CA ILE A 72 11.38 10.90 11.39
C ILE A 72 12.72 10.26 11.04
N SER A 73 13.38 9.71 12.05
CA SER A 73 14.39 8.66 11.87
C SER A 73 13.66 7.32 11.73
N VAL A 74 13.76 6.71 10.55
CA VAL A 74 13.28 5.34 10.30
C VAL A 74 14.30 4.28 10.67
N THR A 75 15.43 4.68 11.27
CA THR A 75 16.41 3.74 11.83
C THR A 75 15.72 2.89 12.90
N PRO A 76 15.85 1.55 12.84
CA PRO A 76 15.26 0.68 13.84
C PRO A 76 15.66 1.11 15.25
N LYS A 77 14.68 1.17 16.16
CA LYS A 77 14.93 1.36 17.60
C LYS A 77 14.99 -0.01 18.27
N GLY A 78 15.67 -0.12 19.41
CA GLY A 78 15.77 -1.38 20.15
C GLY A 78 16.67 -2.39 19.46
N PHE A 79 17.98 -2.19 19.54
CA PHE A 79 18.97 -3.21 19.22
C PHE A 79 19.34 -4.00 20.48
N SER A 80 19.73 -5.26 20.30
CA SER A 80 20.22 -6.09 21.39
C SER A 80 21.59 -5.60 21.86
N THR A 81 21.82 -5.64 23.17
CA THR A 81 23.14 -5.33 23.75
C THR A 81 23.92 -6.62 23.94
N PHE A 82 25.17 -6.63 23.48
CA PHE A 82 26.07 -7.76 23.65
C PHE A 82 27.12 -7.44 24.71
N VAL A 83 27.29 -8.35 25.67
CA VAL A 83 28.33 -8.26 26.71
C VAL A 83 29.45 -9.20 26.30
N TYR A 84 30.68 -8.70 26.34
CA TYR A 84 31.89 -9.45 26.03
C TYR A 84 32.80 -9.50 27.26
N ASP A 85 33.55 -10.59 27.41
CA ASP A 85 34.65 -10.65 28.38
C ASP A 85 35.90 -9.89 27.87
N VAL A 86 36.95 -9.87 28.68
CA VAL A 86 38.23 -9.22 28.35
C VAL A 86 38.96 -9.88 27.17
N ASP A 87 38.61 -11.13 26.86
CA ASP A 87 39.20 -11.92 25.78
C ASP A 87 38.38 -11.79 24.48
N GLY A 88 37.26 -11.05 24.50
CA GLY A 88 36.40 -10.80 23.35
C GLY A 88 35.33 -11.88 23.11
N ASN A 89 35.15 -12.83 24.02
CA ASN A 89 34.08 -13.82 23.92
C ASN A 89 32.76 -13.21 24.38
N GLN A 90 31.68 -13.46 23.64
CA GLN A 90 30.35 -12.99 24.02
C GLN A 90 29.83 -13.78 25.23
N THR A 91 29.62 -13.10 26.35
CA THR A 91 29.16 -13.69 27.62
C THR A 91 27.65 -13.59 27.82
N ALA A 92 27.01 -12.56 27.27
CA ALA A 92 25.56 -12.40 27.35
C ALA A 92 25.00 -11.59 26.17
N LYS A 93 23.74 -11.86 25.83
CA LYS A 93 22.92 -11.03 24.95
C LYS A 93 21.74 -10.50 25.76
N LEU A 94 21.72 -9.20 26.02
CA LEU A 94 20.64 -8.53 26.75
C LEU A 94 19.58 -8.07 25.75
N VAL A 95 18.34 -8.49 25.99
CA VAL A 95 17.18 -8.19 25.16
C VAL A 95 16.04 -7.72 26.07
N SER A 96 15.64 -6.47 25.90
CA SER A 96 14.38 -5.93 26.44
C SER A 96 13.20 -6.25 25.52
N SER A 97 11.97 -6.04 26.01
CA SER A 97 10.80 -5.96 25.13
C SER A 97 11.10 -5.01 23.96
N ASP A 98 10.85 -5.47 22.74
CA ASP A 98 11.09 -4.77 21.47
C ASP A 98 12.55 -4.50 21.07
N SER A 99 13.56 -5.13 21.70
CA SER A 99 14.97 -4.93 21.31
C SER A 99 15.71 -6.15 20.74
N ASN A 100 14.97 -7.18 20.29
CA ASN A 100 15.59 -8.36 19.67
C ASN A 100 16.00 -8.13 18.20
N ARG A 101 16.67 -7.01 17.92
CA ARG A 101 17.25 -6.68 16.61
C ARG A 101 18.77 -6.83 16.66
N ILE A 102 19.31 -7.46 15.63
CA ILE A 102 20.76 -7.50 15.39
C ILE A 102 20.97 -6.72 14.09
N PRO A 103 21.69 -5.58 14.13
CA PRO A 103 21.86 -4.74 12.95
C PRO A 103 22.66 -5.50 11.89
N VAL A 104 22.17 -5.43 10.65
CA VAL A 104 22.91 -5.87 9.47
C VAL A 104 22.94 -4.76 8.43
N THR A 105 24.09 -4.63 7.79
CA THR A 105 24.32 -3.68 6.70
C THR A 105 23.87 -4.26 5.36
N SER A 106 23.74 -3.40 4.37
CA SER A 106 23.28 -3.76 3.03
C SER A 106 24.06 -4.90 2.38
N ASP A 107 25.38 -4.92 2.57
CA ASP A 107 26.33 -5.88 2.03
C ASP A 107 26.26 -7.26 2.69
N MET A 108 25.78 -7.31 3.94
CA MET A 108 25.56 -8.58 4.65
C MET A 108 24.28 -9.28 4.17
N ILE A 109 23.30 -8.54 3.64
CA ILE A 109 22.01 -9.09 3.22
C ILE A 109 22.12 -9.64 1.80
N PRO A 110 21.89 -10.95 1.58
CA PRO A 110 21.94 -11.53 0.24
C PRO A 110 20.95 -10.86 -0.72
N ALA A 111 21.37 -10.65 -1.97
CA ALA A 111 20.49 -10.09 -3.01
C ALA A 111 19.20 -10.90 -3.18
N ASN A 112 19.29 -12.23 -3.07
CA ASN A 112 18.13 -13.13 -3.12
C ASN A 112 17.10 -12.80 -2.02
N LEU A 113 17.55 -12.44 -0.81
CA LEU A 113 16.66 -12.05 0.28
C LEU A 113 15.96 -10.73 -0.04
N LYS A 114 16.73 -9.71 -0.47
CA LYS A 114 16.17 -8.41 -0.89
C LYS A 114 15.11 -8.60 -1.98
N HIS A 115 15.43 -9.38 -3.01
CA HIS A 115 14.51 -9.66 -4.11
C HIS A 115 13.27 -10.45 -3.66
N ALA A 116 13.40 -11.41 -2.75
CA ALA A 116 12.26 -12.17 -2.25
C ALA A 116 11.26 -11.27 -1.51
N PHE A 117 11.74 -10.39 -0.63
CA PHE A 117 10.89 -9.42 0.06
C PHE A 117 10.25 -8.42 -0.90
N VAL A 118 11.02 -7.86 -1.84
CA VAL A 118 10.46 -6.98 -2.88
C VAL A 118 9.40 -7.71 -3.71
N ALA A 119 9.64 -8.94 -4.13
CA ALA A 119 8.68 -9.69 -4.96
C ALA A 119 7.36 -9.96 -4.23
N ILE A 120 7.42 -10.32 -2.94
CA ILE A 120 6.26 -10.72 -2.15
C ILE A 120 5.46 -9.53 -1.61
N GLU A 121 6.16 -8.51 -1.08
CA GLU A 121 5.53 -7.39 -0.38
C GLU A 121 5.24 -6.20 -1.31
N ASP A 122 6.15 -5.91 -2.25
CA ASP A 122 6.11 -4.69 -3.04
C ASP A 122 6.86 -4.84 -4.37
N SER A 123 6.29 -5.63 -5.29
CA SER A 123 6.92 -5.97 -6.58
C SER A 123 7.32 -4.77 -7.46
N ARG A 124 6.79 -3.57 -7.15
CA ARG A 124 7.09 -2.32 -7.84
C ARG A 124 7.82 -1.31 -6.96
N PHE A 125 8.45 -1.77 -5.88
CA PHE A 125 9.20 -0.96 -4.92
C PHE A 125 10.12 0.06 -5.59
N TYR A 126 10.91 -0.37 -6.57
CA TYR A 126 11.86 0.49 -7.28
C TYR A 126 11.23 1.45 -8.31
N LYS A 127 9.91 1.32 -8.60
CA LYS A 127 9.20 2.10 -9.62
C LYS A 127 8.32 3.21 -9.07
N HIS A 128 8.00 3.20 -7.78
CA HIS A 128 7.15 4.22 -7.16
C HIS A 128 7.92 5.06 -6.13
N ASN A 129 7.31 6.16 -5.67
CA ASN A 129 7.88 7.10 -4.71
C ASN A 129 7.09 7.06 -3.39
N GLY A 130 7.19 5.97 -2.63
CA GLY A 130 6.51 5.79 -1.34
C GLY A 130 5.15 5.10 -1.41
N VAL A 131 4.31 5.41 -2.40
CA VAL A 131 2.97 4.81 -2.55
C VAL A 131 2.80 4.22 -3.94
N ASP A 132 2.33 2.97 -4.00
CA ASP A 132 2.01 2.31 -5.26
C ASP A 132 0.55 2.56 -5.70
N ILE A 133 0.33 3.63 -6.46
CA ILE A 133 -0.99 3.98 -7.01
C ILE A 133 -1.55 2.87 -7.93
N GLN A 134 -0.72 2.34 -8.83
CA GLN A 134 -1.13 1.26 -9.73
C GLN A 134 -1.43 -0.04 -8.94
N GLY A 135 -0.69 -0.31 -7.87
CA GLY A 135 -0.94 -1.43 -6.97
C GLY A 135 -2.25 -1.30 -6.20
N ILE A 136 -2.58 -0.07 -5.76
CA ILE A 136 -3.88 0.24 -5.15
C ILE A 136 -5.02 -0.02 -6.14
N PHE A 137 -4.93 0.46 -7.38
CA PHE A 137 -5.98 0.22 -8.39
C PHE A 137 -6.10 -1.27 -8.73
N ARG A 138 -4.98 -1.99 -8.84
CA ARG A 138 -4.95 -3.44 -9.05
C ARG A 138 -5.64 -4.17 -7.90
N ALA A 139 -5.29 -3.85 -6.66
CA ALA A 139 -5.88 -4.47 -5.47
C ALA A 139 -7.39 -4.16 -5.37
N ALA A 140 -7.82 -2.95 -5.70
CA ALA A 140 -9.23 -2.58 -5.77
C ALA A 140 -9.99 -3.39 -6.82
N GLY A 141 -9.42 -3.57 -8.02
CA GLY A 141 -10.01 -4.41 -9.07
C GLY A 141 -10.15 -5.87 -8.65
N VAL A 142 -9.12 -6.44 -8.00
CA VAL A 142 -9.18 -7.81 -7.45
C VAL A 142 -10.25 -7.90 -6.36
N ALA A 143 -10.36 -6.90 -5.49
CA ALA A 143 -11.34 -6.88 -4.41
C ALA A 143 -12.77 -6.82 -4.93
N LEU A 144 -13.03 -6.03 -5.98
CA LEU A 144 -14.33 -5.97 -6.64
C LEU A 144 -14.72 -7.32 -7.28
N LYS A 145 -13.73 -8.04 -7.83
CA LYS A 145 -13.96 -9.35 -8.45
C LYS A 145 -14.19 -10.46 -7.42
N ASN A 146 -13.39 -10.47 -6.35
CA ASN A 146 -13.33 -11.58 -5.39
C ASN A 146 -14.11 -11.31 -4.09
N GLY A 147 -14.73 -10.14 -3.95
CA GLY A 147 -15.49 -9.73 -2.76
C GLY A 147 -14.64 -9.38 -1.52
N ASN A 148 -13.33 -9.59 -1.57
CA ASN A 148 -12.43 -9.37 -0.43
C ASN A 148 -11.28 -8.42 -0.79
N LEU A 149 -11.07 -7.41 0.06
CA LEU A 149 -9.88 -6.55 -0.01
C LEU A 149 -8.62 -7.39 0.20
N SER A 150 -7.82 -7.58 -0.85
CA SER A 150 -6.51 -8.23 -0.70
C SER A 150 -5.56 -7.32 0.08
N GLU A 151 -4.83 -7.85 1.06
CA GLU A 151 -3.90 -7.09 1.91
C GLU A 151 -2.70 -6.47 1.16
N GLY A 152 -2.47 -6.83 -0.11
CA GLY A 152 -1.26 -6.49 -0.89
C GLY A 152 -1.24 -5.12 -1.55
N ALA A 153 -1.86 -4.09 -0.95
CA ALA A 153 -1.81 -2.71 -1.48
C ALA A 153 -0.77 -1.81 -0.76
N SER A 154 -0.16 -2.29 0.32
CA SER A 154 0.80 -1.47 1.09
C SER A 154 2.22 -1.65 0.59
N THR A 155 2.99 -0.57 0.50
CA THR A 155 4.40 -0.58 0.08
C THR A 155 5.35 -0.91 1.23
N ILE A 156 6.59 -1.28 0.91
CA ILE A 156 7.64 -1.50 1.93
C ILE A 156 7.85 -0.25 2.78
N THR A 157 7.88 0.94 2.17
CA THR A 157 8.04 2.22 2.87
C THR A 157 6.90 2.50 3.85
N GLN A 158 5.67 2.17 3.47
CA GLN A 158 4.50 2.29 4.35
C GLN A 158 4.59 1.33 5.54
N GLN A 159 5.02 0.09 5.31
CA GLN A 159 5.20 -0.88 6.38
C GLN A 159 6.34 -0.50 7.33
N LEU A 160 7.44 0.05 6.82
CA LEU A 160 8.53 0.58 7.62
C LEU A 160 8.03 1.68 8.58
N LEU A 161 7.27 2.65 8.05
CA LEU A 161 6.67 3.71 8.86
C LEU A 161 5.69 3.16 9.90
N LYS A 162 4.82 2.22 9.50
CA LYS A 162 3.89 1.54 10.41
C LYS A 162 4.61 0.93 11.61
N ASN A 163 5.75 0.28 11.39
CA ASN A 163 6.48 -0.43 12.43
C ASN A 163 7.35 0.48 13.31
N ASN A 164 7.92 1.57 12.75
CA ASN A 164 8.88 2.42 13.48
C ASN A 164 8.27 3.72 14.06
N VAL A 165 7.19 4.24 13.46
CA VAL A 165 6.61 5.55 13.84
C VAL A 165 5.30 5.41 14.60
N PHE A 166 4.49 4.39 14.29
CA PHE A 166 3.15 4.24 14.85
C PHE A 166 3.10 3.12 15.90
N SER A 167 3.73 3.30 17.06
CA SER A 167 3.91 2.25 18.09
C SER A 167 2.61 1.64 18.67
N ASN A 168 1.46 2.29 18.51
CA ASN A 168 0.17 1.86 19.09
C ASN A 168 -0.87 1.41 18.04
N TRP A 169 -0.45 0.98 16.85
CA TRP A 169 -1.38 0.65 15.76
C TRP A 169 -2.28 -0.58 16.03
N THR A 170 -1.94 -1.41 17.01
CA THR A 170 -2.61 -2.68 17.29
C THR A 170 -3.96 -2.56 17.99
N ASN A 171 -4.24 -1.43 18.67
CA ASN A 171 -5.48 -1.19 19.42
C ASN A 171 -6.21 0.08 18.94
N GLU A 172 -6.49 0.16 17.63
CA GLU A 172 -7.10 1.34 17.01
C GLU A 172 -8.60 1.20 16.71
N SER A 173 -9.36 2.26 16.97
CA SER A 173 -10.72 2.40 16.42
C SER A 173 -10.69 2.46 14.89
N LYS A 174 -11.82 2.17 14.22
CA LYS A 174 -11.93 2.26 12.74
C LYS A 174 -11.52 3.64 12.21
N PHE A 175 -11.90 4.72 12.90
CA PHE A 175 -11.54 6.08 12.51
C PHE A 175 -10.06 6.37 12.71
N THR A 176 -9.48 5.95 13.83
CA THR A 176 -8.04 6.09 14.10
C THR A 176 -7.19 5.35 13.05
N LYS A 177 -7.62 4.15 12.64
CA LYS A 177 -6.97 3.37 11.59
C LYS A 177 -6.95 4.08 10.23
N ILE A 178 -8.07 4.72 9.86
CA ILE A 178 -8.15 5.51 8.61
C ILE A 178 -7.22 6.73 8.70
N LYS A 179 -7.26 7.46 9.82
CA LYS A 179 -6.37 8.60 10.08
C LYS A 179 -4.91 8.18 9.93
N ARG A 180 -4.50 7.13 10.61
CA ARG A 180 -3.13 6.59 10.53
C ARG A 180 -2.78 6.18 9.11
N LYS A 181 -3.67 5.51 8.37
CA LYS A 181 -3.37 5.07 6.99
C LYS A 181 -3.13 6.25 6.03
N ILE A 182 -3.87 7.34 6.20
CA ILE A 182 -3.66 8.59 5.46
C ILE A 182 -2.30 9.21 5.83
N GLN A 183 -1.98 9.27 7.13
CA GLN A 183 -0.69 9.77 7.60
C GLN A 183 0.47 8.91 7.10
N GLU A 184 0.35 7.59 7.13
CA GLU A 184 1.32 6.61 6.61
C GLU A 184 1.60 6.83 5.12
N GLN A 185 0.55 7.03 4.31
CA GLN A 185 0.69 7.34 2.88
C GLN A 185 1.42 8.66 2.64
N TYR A 186 1.02 9.72 3.35
CA TYR A 186 1.65 11.03 3.25
C TYR A 186 3.13 10.97 3.65
N LEU A 187 3.41 10.39 4.81
CA LEU A 187 4.76 10.25 5.34
C LEU A 187 5.64 9.36 4.44
N ALA A 188 5.09 8.33 3.78
CA ALA A 188 5.86 7.48 2.86
C ALA A 188 6.39 8.30 1.67
N VAL A 189 5.55 9.14 1.06
CA VAL A 189 5.96 10.03 -0.05
C VAL A 189 7.03 11.01 0.43
N GLN A 190 6.82 11.60 1.60
CA GLN A 190 7.71 12.62 2.15
C GLN A 190 9.07 12.04 2.57
N LEU A 191 9.08 10.85 3.17
CA LEU A 191 10.30 10.13 3.55
C LEU A 191 11.14 9.81 2.32
N GLU A 192 10.56 9.19 1.29
CA GLU A 192 11.31 8.88 0.07
C GLU A 192 11.82 10.13 -0.62
N LYS A 193 11.02 11.21 -0.63
CA LYS A 193 11.47 12.50 -1.16
C LYS A 193 12.65 13.05 -0.37
N LYS A 194 12.63 12.99 0.97
CA LYS A 194 13.73 13.44 1.82
C LYS A 194 15.00 12.63 1.54
N LEU A 195 14.93 11.30 1.62
CA LEU A 195 16.09 10.42 1.42
C LEU A 195 16.68 10.53 0.01
N LYS A 196 15.83 10.72 -1.01
CA LYS A 196 16.28 10.93 -2.39
C LYS A 196 17.13 12.20 -2.59
N HIS A 197 16.92 13.22 -1.77
CA HIS A 197 17.67 14.49 -1.85
C HIS A 197 18.77 14.59 -0.78
N ASP A 198 18.96 13.54 0.03
CA ASP A 198 20.02 13.50 1.05
C ASP A 198 21.35 13.10 0.40
N PRO A 199 22.37 13.99 0.40
CA PRO A 199 23.65 13.70 -0.25
C PRO A 199 24.48 12.63 0.47
N SER A 200 24.14 12.27 1.71
CA SER A 200 24.82 11.20 2.46
C SER A 200 24.35 9.80 2.06
N ILE A 201 23.20 9.70 1.38
CA ILE A 201 22.59 8.43 1.00
C ILE A 201 22.92 8.09 -0.45
N LYS A 202 23.67 7.01 -0.66
CA LYS A 202 24.05 6.53 -1.99
C LYS A 202 22.87 5.95 -2.78
N ASP A 203 22.07 5.12 -2.14
CA ASP A 203 20.87 4.51 -2.71
C ASP A 203 19.74 4.54 -1.67
N TYR A 204 18.79 5.45 -1.88
CA TYR A 204 17.69 5.66 -0.95
C TYR A 204 16.70 4.49 -0.91
N LYS A 205 16.57 3.71 -1.99
CA LYS A 205 15.68 2.53 -2.03
C LYS A 205 16.30 1.38 -1.26
N ASP A 206 17.60 1.18 -1.43
CA ASP A 206 18.33 0.19 -0.66
C ASP A 206 18.35 0.55 0.84
N ASP A 207 18.54 1.82 1.20
CA ASP A 207 18.47 2.28 2.59
C ASP A 207 17.11 1.98 3.23
N ILE A 208 16.00 2.30 2.55
CA ILE A 208 14.64 1.96 3.02
C ILE A 208 14.47 0.46 3.20
N LEU A 209 14.94 -0.34 2.22
CA LEU A 209 14.82 -1.78 2.26
C LEU A 209 15.62 -2.39 3.41
N VAL A 210 16.85 -1.94 3.63
CA VAL A 210 17.71 -2.41 4.73
C VAL A 210 17.11 -2.05 6.08
N ASN A 211 16.62 -0.81 6.26
CA ASN A 211 15.93 -0.42 7.49
C ASN A 211 14.67 -1.26 7.72
N TYR A 212 13.89 -1.54 6.67
CA TYR A 212 12.74 -2.44 6.75
C TYR A 212 13.12 -3.86 7.17
N LEU A 213 14.14 -4.44 6.54
CA LEU A 213 14.62 -5.80 6.83
C LEU A 213 15.24 -5.91 8.24
N ASN A 214 15.75 -4.82 8.81
CA ASN A 214 16.20 -4.78 10.20
C ASN A 214 15.06 -4.55 11.20
N THR A 215 13.92 -4.02 10.77
CA THR A 215 12.79 -3.68 11.65
C THR A 215 11.74 -4.78 11.75
N ILE A 216 11.44 -5.45 10.63
CA ILE A 216 10.23 -6.28 10.46
C ILE A 216 10.16 -7.43 11.47
N ASN A 217 8.98 -7.67 12.04
CA ASN A 217 8.75 -8.81 12.93
C ASN A 217 8.47 -10.07 12.10
N LEU A 218 9.33 -11.07 12.24
CA LEU A 218 9.26 -12.36 11.52
C LEU A 218 8.82 -13.49 12.46
N GLY A 219 8.03 -13.15 13.48
CA GLY A 219 7.39 -14.07 14.41
C GLY A 219 8.29 -14.44 15.59
N GLN A 220 7.69 -14.93 16.68
CA GLN A 220 8.44 -15.41 17.85
C GLN A 220 9.45 -14.38 18.41
N ASN A 221 9.06 -13.11 18.39
CA ASN A 221 9.92 -11.98 18.78
C ASN A 221 11.23 -11.88 17.97
N THR A 222 11.27 -12.36 16.74
CA THR A 222 12.41 -12.13 15.83
C THR A 222 12.20 -10.82 15.09
N LEU A 223 12.95 -9.80 15.50
CA LEU A 223 12.88 -8.46 14.91
C LEU A 223 14.06 -8.31 13.96
N GLY A 224 13.77 -8.32 12.66
CA GLY A 224 14.72 -8.25 11.59
C GLY A 224 15.26 -9.59 11.10
N VAL A 225 15.80 -9.58 9.88
CA VAL A 225 16.20 -10.79 9.13
C VAL A 225 17.37 -11.55 9.76
N GLN A 226 18.29 -10.87 10.45
CA GLN A 226 19.39 -11.55 11.14
C GLN A 226 18.90 -12.38 12.32
N ALA A 227 18.00 -11.81 13.15
CA ALA A 227 17.40 -12.53 14.26
C ALA A 227 16.57 -13.73 13.76
N ALA A 228 15.86 -13.56 12.63
CA ALA A 228 15.12 -14.64 12.00
C ALA A 228 16.03 -15.74 11.43
N SER A 229 17.12 -15.37 10.74
CA SER A 229 18.10 -16.31 10.19
C SER A 229 18.71 -17.19 11.27
N LEU A 230 19.16 -16.58 12.37
CA LEU A 230 19.71 -17.31 13.51
C LEU A 230 18.67 -18.21 14.17
N ARG A 231 17.42 -17.73 14.33
CA ARG A 231 16.36 -18.53 14.95
C ARG A 231 15.98 -19.74 14.10
N TYR A 232 15.78 -19.55 12.81
CA TYR A 232 15.17 -20.56 11.94
C TYR A 232 16.19 -21.49 11.28
N PHE A 233 17.43 -21.03 11.10
CA PHE A 233 18.47 -21.79 10.39
C PHE A 233 19.80 -21.88 11.17
N GLY A 234 19.93 -21.21 12.31
CA GLY A 234 21.15 -21.28 13.13
C GLY A 234 22.39 -20.63 12.49
N LYS A 235 22.20 -19.74 11.51
CA LYS A 235 23.32 -19.14 10.74
C LYS A 235 23.11 -17.67 10.40
N SER A 236 24.18 -17.02 9.95
CA SER A 236 24.14 -15.60 9.57
C SER A 236 23.23 -15.37 8.37
N VAL A 237 22.59 -14.19 8.29
CA VAL A 237 21.77 -13.80 7.12
C VAL A 237 22.58 -13.85 5.83
N SER A 238 23.88 -13.57 5.89
CA SER A 238 24.81 -13.60 4.76
C SER A 238 25.02 -15.00 4.16
N GLU A 239 24.68 -16.05 4.90
CA GLU A 239 24.88 -17.45 4.53
C GLU A 239 23.57 -18.13 4.06
N LEU A 240 22.50 -17.35 3.92
CA LEU A 240 21.21 -17.87 3.46
C LEU A 240 21.27 -18.23 1.98
N ASN A 241 20.81 -19.43 1.67
CA ASN A 241 20.54 -19.85 0.29
C ASN A 241 19.18 -19.31 -0.18
N LEU A 242 18.87 -19.51 -1.46
CA LEU A 242 17.63 -19.04 -2.07
C LEU A 242 16.36 -19.56 -1.38
N SER A 243 16.34 -20.86 -1.03
CA SER A 243 15.16 -21.47 -0.39
C SER A 243 14.92 -20.91 1.01
N GLU A 244 15.98 -20.66 1.77
CA GLU A 244 15.88 -20.07 3.10
C GLU A 244 15.48 -18.60 3.02
N CYS A 245 15.95 -17.88 2.00
CA CYS A 245 15.51 -16.51 1.71
C CYS A 245 14.00 -16.46 1.44
N ALA A 246 13.49 -17.33 0.57
CA ALA A 246 12.06 -17.45 0.28
C ALA A 246 11.27 -17.85 1.54
N CYS A 247 11.81 -18.77 2.34
CA CYS A 247 11.21 -19.20 3.60
C CYS A 247 11.03 -18.05 4.59
N ILE A 248 12.03 -17.16 4.74
CA ILE A 248 11.93 -15.97 5.60
C ILE A 248 10.94 -14.96 5.02
N ALA A 249 11.03 -14.66 3.72
CA ALA A 249 10.15 -13.68 3.07
C ALA A 249 8.67 -14.11 3.11
N ALA A 250 8.37 -15.41 3.10
CA ALA A 250 7.01 -15.93 3.23
C ALA A 250 6.33 -15.57 4.57
N ILE A 251 7.11 -15.27 5.61
CA ILE A 251 6.62 -15.03 6.98
C ILE A 251 5.86 -13.70 7.10
N THR A 252 6.28 -12.67 6.37
CA THR A 252 5.89 -11.26 6.56
C THR A 252 4.39 -11.01 6.54
N GLN A 253 3.65 -11.69 5.67
CA GLN A 253 2.21 -11.52 5.53
C GLN A 253 1.46 -11.88 6.83
N ASN A 254 1.88 -12.97 7.47
CA ASN A 254 1.28 -13.43 8.73
C ASN A 254 2.31 -14.27 9.51
N PRO A 255 3.10 -13.62 10.40
CA PRO A 255 4.20 -14.31 11.07
C PRO A 255 3.79 -15.48 11.95
N SER A 256 2.55 -15.48 12.44
CA SER A 256 2.01 -16.61 13.21
C SER A 256 1.64 -17.78 12.30
N LYS A 257 0.93 -17.51 11.19
CA LYS A 257 0.46 -18.53 10.25
C LYS A 257 1.60 -19.17 9.45
N TYR A 258 2.57 -18.38 9.03
CA TYR A 258 3.66 -18.84 8.15
C TYR A 258 4.96 -19.12 8.91
N ASN A 259 4.88 -19.32 10.23
CA ASN A 259 6.05 -19.68 11.02
C ASN A 259 6.63 -21.02 10.53
N PRO A 260 7.91 -21.08 10.10
CA PRO A 260 8.45 -22.28 9.47
C PRO A 260 8.70 -23.43 10.47
N ILE A 261 8.71 -23.16 11.77
CA ILE A 261 8.86 -24.19 12.81
C ILE A 261 7.50 -24.77 13.18
N SER A 262 6.52 -23.91 13.51
CA SER A 262 5.21 -24.38 14.00
C SER A 262 4.21 -24.69 12.88
N HIS A 263 4.37 -24.10 11.70
CA HIS A 263 3.47 -24.25 10.54
C HIS A 263 4.27 -24.46 9.24
N PRO A 264 5.12 -25.51 9.17
CA PRO A 264 6.01 -25.73 8.03
C PRO A 264 5.25 -25.93 6.70
N GLU A 265 4.09 -26.58 6.71
CA GLU A 265 3.29 -26.80 5.50
C GLU A 265 2.73 -25.49 4.91
N GLU A 266 2.24 -24.59 5.76
CA GLU A 266 1.71 -23.30 5.32
C GLU A 266 2.83 -22.39 4.80
N ASN A 267 4.00 -22.42 5.42
CA ASN A 267 5.18 -21.73 4.91
C ASN A 267 5.62 -22.33 3.56
N ALA A 268 5.65 -23.67 3.44
CA ALA A 268 6.06 -24.35 2.22
C ALA A 268 5.14 -24.07 1.02
N LYS A 269 3.83 -23.90 1.24
CA LYS A 269 2.88 -23.47 0.19
C LYS A 269 3.11 -22.03 -0.26
N ARG A 270 3.72 -21.21 0.59
CA ARG A 270 3.88 -19.76 0.37
C ARG A 270 5.24 -19.39 -0.21
N ARG A 271 6.31 -20.07 0.20
CA ARG A 271 7.69 -19.86 -0.28
C ARG A 271 7.90 -20.40 -1.68
#